data_AF-A0AA35X0L7-F1
#
_entry.id   AF-A0AA35X0L7-F1
#
_cell.length_a   1.000
_cell.length_b   1.000
_cell.length_c   1.000
_cell.angle_alpha   90.00
_cell.angle_beta   90.00
_cell.angle_gamma   90.00
#
_symmetry.space_group_name_H-M   'P 1'
#
loop_
_entity.id
_entity.type
_entity.pdbx_description
1 polymer ?
#
loop_
_entity_poly.entity_id
_entity_poly.type
_entity_poly.pdbx_seq_one_letter_code
_entity_poly.pdbx_strand_id
1 'polypeptide(L)'
;MLEDGEFTEDGTIDFGEAGTLDFSTIGTGWMGPSAIDGLTHGGISWRVDGGTGPLEGASGIITSNFTVSGSGDVADNQWGVIYVKD
;
A
#
# COMPACT_ATOMS: atom_id res chain seq x y z
N MET A 1 1.86 -6.70 -19.21
CA MET A 1 1.37 -5.38 -18.78
C MET A 1 0.37 -5.62 -17.67
N LEU A 2 0.40 -4.85 -16.60
CA LEU A 2 -0.69 -4.86 -15.63
C LEU A 2 -1.94 -4.34 -16.35
N GLU A 3 -3.09 -4.98 -16.11
CA GLU A 3 -4.34 -4.53 -16.72
C GLU A 3 -4.79 -3.25 -16.01
N ASP A 4 -5.18 -2.24 -16.79
CA ASP A 4 -5.81 -1.04 -16.25
C ASP A 4 -7.11 -1.43 -15.52
N GLY A 5 -7.36 -0.84 -14.35
CA GLY A 5 -8.58 -1.14 -13.63
C GLY A 5 -8.48 -0.97 -12.12
N GLU A 6 -9.54 -1.44 -11.48
CA GLU A 6 -9.66 -1.48 -10.03
C GLU A 6 -9.03 -2.76 -9.48
N PHE A 7 -8.39 -2.64 -8.32
CA PHE A 7 -7.79 -3.78 -7.64
C PHE A 7 -7.92 -3.64 -6.12
N THR A 8 -7.67 -4.75 -5.42
CA THR A 8 -7.56 -4.78 -3.96
C THR A 8 -6.23 -5.44 -3.61
N GLU A 9 -5.60 -4.93 -2.56
CA GLU A 9 -4.37 -5.47 -2.01
C GLU A 9 -4.48 -5.47 -0.49
N ASP A 10 -4.47 -6.65 0.08
CA ASP A 10 -4.42 -6.87 1.52
C ASP A 10 -3.12 -7.61 1.82
N GLY A 11 -2.52 -7.34 2.96
CA GLY A 11 -1.22 -7.93 3.25
C GLY A 11 -0.64 -7.58 4.59
N THR A 12 0.64 -7.93 4.73
CA THR A 12 1.43 -7.72 5.93
C THR A 12 2.71 -7.00 5.54
N ILE A 13 3.01 -5.89 6.21
CA ILE A 13 4.33 -5.24 6.16
C ILE A 13 5.17 -5.83 7.29
N ASP A 14 6.33 -6.41 6.95
CA ASP A 14 7.29 -6.95 7.91
C ASP A 14 8.43 -5.94 8.15
N PHE A 15 8.52 -5.44 9.38
CA PHE A 15 9.59 -4.53 9.83
C PHE A 15 10.75 -5.28 10.52
N GLY A 16 10.83 -6.60 10.34
CA GLY A 16 11.81 -7.47 10.97
C GLY A 16 11.62 -7.54 12.48
N GLU A 17 12.69 -7.26 13.24
CA GLU A 17 12.65 -7.32 14.70
C GLU A 17 11.64 -6.34 15.33
N ALA A 18 11.21 -5.31 14.59
CA ALA A 18 10.21 -4.34 15.04
C ALA A 18 8.77 -4.84 14.92
N GLY A 19 8.54 -6.05 14.40
CA GLY A 19 7.22 -6.65 14.25
C GLY A 19 6.59 -6.40 12.88
N THR A 20 5.29 -6.67 12.80
CA THR A 20 4.51 -6.64 11.55
C THR A 20 3.33 -5.69 11.65
N LEU A 21 2.80 -5.29 10.49
CA LEU A 21 1.55 -4.54 10.35
C LEU A 21 0.67 -5.22 9.32
N ASP A 22 -0.54 -5.61 9.72
CA ASP A 22 -1.54 -6.18 8.81
C ASP A 22 -2.49 -5.09 8.31
N PHE A 23 -2.82 -5.12 7.03
CA PHE A 23 -3.65 -4.11 6.40
C PHE A 23 -4.62 -4.69 5.37
N SER A 24 -5.72 -3.97 5.15
CA SER A 24 -6.72 -4.28 4.13
C SER A 24 -7.09 -3.05 3.31
N THR A 25 -7.53 -3.25 2.07
CA THR A 25 -7.91 -2.18 1.15
C THR A 25 -9.14 -1.42 1.66
N ILE A 26 -9.08 -0.09 1.61
CA ILE A 26 -10.25 0.78 1.78
C ILE A 26 -10.86 0.99 0.40
N GLY A 27 -12.01 0.36 0.14
CA GLY A 27 -12.67 0.46 -1.16
C GLY A 27 -11.92 -0.34 -2.22
N THR A 28 -11.43 0.34 -3.25
CA THR A 28 -10.59 -0.23 -4.30
C THR A 28 -9.43 0.70 -4.61
N GLY A 29 -8.27 0.12 -4.94
CA GLY A 29 -7.20 0.81 -5.64
C GLY A 29 -7.55 0.97 -7.11
N TRP A 30 -6.85 1.87 -7.78
CA TRP A 30 -6.98 2.08 -9.22
C TRP A 30 -5.62 2.22 -9.88
N MET A 31 -5.48 1.69 -11.09
CA MET A 31 -4.31 1.92 -11.93
C MET A 31 -4.66 2.08 -13.40
N GLY A 32 -3.81 2.82 -14.11
CA GLY A 32 -3.98 3.08 -15.53
C GLY A 32 -2.75 3.73 -16.19
N PRO A 33 -2.86 4.15 -17.46
CA PRO A 33 -1.75 4.78 -18.17
C PRO A 33 -1.41 6.14 -17.56
N SER A 34 -0.12 6.43 -17.42
CA SER A 34 0.33 7.77 -17.05
C SER A 34 0.53 8.66 -18.28
N ALA A 35 0.82 9.95 -18.06
CA ALA A 35 1.22 10.87 -19.13
C ALA A 35 2.65 10.64 -19.65
N ILE A 36 3.42 9.74 -19.01
CA ILE A 36 4.77 9.33 -19.43
C ILE A 36 4.65 7.96 -20.12
N ASP A 37 5.11 7.90 -21.37
CA ASP A 37 5.08 6.68 -22.18
C ASP A 37 5.82 5.52 -21.49
N GLY A 38 5.18 4.35 -21.48
CA GLY A 38 5.73 3.13 -20.88
C GLY A 38 5.63 3.07 -19.35
N LEU A 39 4.89 4.00 -18.72
CA LEU A 39 4.66 4.04 -17.28
C LEU A 39 3.17 3.95 -16.96
N THR A 40 2.80 2.96 -16.15
CA THR A 40 1.50 2.86 -15.49
C THR A 40 1.59 3.60 -14.16
N HIS A 41 0.52 4.27 -13.75
CA HIS A 41 0.42 4.87 -12.41
C HIS A 41 -0.87 4.42 -11.72
N GLY A 42 -0.88 4.51 -10.40
CA GLY A 42 -2.05 4.17 -9.63
C GLY A 42 -2.01 4.73 -8.23
N GLY A 43 -3.09 4.48 -7.50
CA GLY A 43 -3.19 4.83 -6.10
C GLY A 43 -4.15 3.89 -5.38
N ILE A 44 -3.87 3.68 -4.09
CA ILE A 44 -4.64 2.82 -3.22
C ILE A 44 -4.52 3.33 -1.79
N SER A 45 -5.54 3.07 -0.96
CA SER A 45 -5.48 3.34 0.47
C SER A 45 -5.84 2.09 1.25
N TRP A 46 -5.16 1.90 2.37
CA TRP A 46 -5.30 0.74 3.23
C TRP A 46 -5.65 1.17 4.65
N ARG A 47 -6.47 0.36 5.30
CA ARG A 47 -6.74 0.40 6.72
C ARG A 47 -5.71 -0.49 7.41
N VAL A 48 -5.15 0.00 8.51
CA VAL A 48 -4.33 -0.83 9.39
C VAL A 48 -5.25 -1.60 10.34
N ASP A 49 -5.17 -2.92 10.25
CA ASP A 49 -6.03 -3.85 10.99
C ASP A 49 -5.39 -4.35 12.28
N GLY A 50 -4.07 -4.30 12.36
CA GLY A 50 -3.32 -4.67 13.54
C GLY A 50 -1.83 -4.75 13.27
N GLY A 51 -1.11 -5.26 14.26
CA GLY A 51 0.32 -5.50 14.15
C GLY A 51 0.82 -6.37 15.30
N THR A 52 2.12 -6.63 15.31
CA THR A 52 2.80 -7.42 16.34
C THR A 52 3.91 -6.62 17.03
N GLY A 53 4.31 -7.05 18.23
CA GLY A 53 5.39 -6.38 18.98
C GLY A 53 5.02 -4.94 19.36
N PRO A 54 5.89 -3.94 19.12
CA PRO A 54 5.57 -2.52 19.35
C PRO A 54 4.35 -1.98 18.59
N LEU A 55 3.89 -2.70 17.56
CA LEU A 55 2.71 -2.36 16.77
C LEU A 55 1.47 -3.16 17.19
N GLU A 56 1.51 -3.89 18.32
CA GLU A 56 0.37 -4.67 18.79
C GLU A 56 -0.86 -3.78 19.03
N GLY A 57 -1.96 -4.14 18.36
CA GLY A 57 -3.20 -3.36 18.41
C GLY A 57 -3.16 -2.02 17.68
N ALA A 58 -2.17 -1.82 16.79
CA ALA A 58 -2.10 -0.65 15.94
C ALA A 58 -3.34 -0.49 15.04
N SER A 59 -3.67 0.76 14.73
CA SER A 59 -4.72 1.12 13.77
C SER A 59 -4.31 2.38 13.01
N GLY A 60 -5.00 2.71 11.92
CA GLY A 60 -4.63 3.85 11.10
C GLY A 60 -4.97 3.69 9.63
N ILE A 61 -4.39 4.56 8.81
CA ILE A 61 -4.55 4.56 7.36
C ILE A 61 -3.20 4.78 6.70
N ILE A 62 -2.95 4.02 5.63
CA ILE A 62 -1.81 4.18 4.73
C ILE A 62 -2.38 4.53 3.35
N THR A 63 -1.79 5.51 2.66
CA THR A 63 -2.12 5.81 1.25
C THR A 63 -0.87 5.69 0.40
N SER A 64 -1.04 5.20 -0.83
CA SER A 64 0.01 5.01 -1.81
C SER A 64 -0.34 5.72 -3.11
N ASN A 65 0.66 6.40 -3.68
CA ASN A 65 0.69 6.74 -5.11
C ASN A 65 1.94 6.08 -5.71
N PHE A 66 1.74 5.24 -6.71
CA PHE A 66 2.79 4.40 -7.25
C PHE A 66 2.84 4.45 -8.77
N THR A 67 3.97 4.01 -9.30
CA THR A 67 4.17 3.81 -10.73
C THR A 67 4.80 2.46 -11.01
N VAL A 68 4.46 1.87 -12.16
CA VAL A 68 5.04 0.61 -12.65
C VAL A 68 5.61 0.83 -14.05
N SER A 69 6.89 0.54 -14.23
CA SER A 69 7.56 0.62 -15.54
C SER A 69 7.17 -0.54 -16.46
N GLY A 70 7.44 -0.42 -17.76
CA GLY A 70 7.28 -1.53 -18.71
C GLY A 70 8.10 -2.78 -18.39
N SER A 71 9.20 -2.67 -17.62
CA SER A 71 9.99 -3.79 -17.10
C SER A 71 9.42 -4.39 -15.80
N GLY A 72 8.40 -3.77 -15.21
CA GLY A 72 7.78 -4.19 -13.96
C GLY A 72 8.40 -3.58 -12.70
N ASP A 73 9.29 -2.59 -12.85
CA ASP A 73 9.86 -1.89 -11.70
C ASP A 73 8.78 -1.02 -11.04
N VAL A 74 8.64 -1.16 -9.72
CA VAL A 74 7.65 -0.41 -8.94
C VAL A 74 8.35 0.69 -8.16
N ALA A 75 7.85 1.93 -8.30
CA ALA A 75 8.16 3.01 -7.38
C ALA A 75 6.89 3.35 -6.61
N ASP A 76 6.91 3.14 -5.29
CA ASP A 76 5.77 3.35 -4.42
C ASP A 76 6.08 4.50 -3.45
N ASN A 77 5.21 5.52 -3.43
CA ASN A 77 5.29 6.64 -2.51
C ASN A 77 4.13 6.56 -1.52
N GLN A 78 4.46 6.19 -0.29
CA GLN A 78 3.48 5.94 0.76
C GLN A 78 3.47 7.05 1.81
N TRP A 79 2.28 7.34 2.35
CA TRP A 79 2.11 8.15 3.55
C TRP A 79 1.16 7.44 4.52
N GLY A 80 1.60 7.26 5.77
CA GLY A 80 0.83 6.58 6.80
C GLY A 80 0.62 7.42 8.06
N VAL A 81 -0.56 7.31 8.66
CA VAL A 81 -0.82 7.78 10.03
C VAL A 81 -1.19 6.55 10.86
N ILE A 82 -0.34 6.23 11.84
CA ILE A 82 -0.46 5.02 12.66
C ILE A 82 -0.66 5.42 14.13
N TYR A 83 -1.66 4.82 14.75
CA TYR A 83 -1.96 4.93 16.17
C TYR A 83 -1.59 3.62 16.86
N VAL A 84 -0.71 3.68 17.85
CA VAL A 84 -0.34 2.57 18.73
C VAL A 84 -0.97 2.78 20.11
N LYS A 85 -1.17 1.69 20.85
CA LYS A 85 -1.63 1.79 22.24
C LYS A 85 -0.46 2.25 23.13
N ASP A 86 -0.78 3.06 24.12
CA ASP A 86 0.13 3.44 25.21
C ASP A 86 0.41 2.24 26.14
#